data_AF-W6XPN4-F1
#
_entry.id   AF-W6XPN4-F1
#
_cell.length_a   1.000
_cell.length_b   1.000
_cell.length_c   1.000
_cell.angle_alpha   90.00
_cell.angle_beta   90.00
_cell.angle_gamma   90.00
#
_symmetry.space_group_name_H-M   'P 1'
#
loop_
_entity.id
_entity.type
_entity.pdbx_description
1 polymer ?
#
loop_
_entity_poly.entity_id
_entity_poly.type
_entity_poly.pdbx_seq_one_letter_code
_entity_poly.pdbx_strand_id
1 'polypeptide(L)'
;MAQAYVQLIKNVSRRGSILIGGWSFGGILAVHIAQILNNETKAPRVAGIILIDSVYPTRLRHGLDMDLQENIVAGVVAELKDKHPVSLVRSTYLRYARQLPSWNNCATGICRAHMSVPFSVTLIRAGSRIPMANPQETSFLDWTRSMPHLGWENYQGDFISQVLETPGNHFSIFDTPNLLSTTSSIRDALKAFRKVL
;
A
#
# COMPACT_ATOMS: atom_id res chain seq x y z
N MET A 1 -2.19 -13.81 7.40
CA MET A 1 -1.73 -12.60 8.11
C MET A 1 -2.86 -11.59 8.32
N ALA A 2 -3.51 -11.08 7.26
CA ALA A 2 -4.62 -10.12 7.36
C ALA A 2 -5.73 -10.52 8.37
N GLN A 3 -6.19 -11.78 8.33
CA GLN A 3 -7.18 -12.29 9.29
C GLN A 3 -6.74 -12.16 10.76
N ALA A 4 -5.46 -12.39 11.06
CA ALA A 4 -4.93 -12.23 12.42
C ALA A 4 -5.00 -10.75 12.85
N TYR A 5 -4.62 -9.83 11.96
CA TYR A 5 -4.75 -8.39 12.25
C TYR A 5 -6.21 -7.95 12.40
N VAL A 6 -7.14 -8.51 11.62
CA VAL A 6 -8.58 -8.24 11.80
C VAL A 6 -9.05 -8.64 13.20
N GLN A 7 -8.64 -9.79 13.72
CA GLN A 7 -9.00 -10.19 15.09
C GLN A 7 -8.41 -9.22 16.14
N LEU A 8 -7.16 -8.80 15.97
CA LEU A 8 -6.54 -7.82 16.86
C LEU A 8 -7.26 -6.47 16.82
N ILE A 9 -7.62 -5.99 15.62
CA ILE A 9 -8.39 -4.76 15.45
C ILE A 9 -9.73 -4.86 16.18
N LYS A 10 -10.47 -5.96 15.99
CA LYS A 10 -11.77 -6.19 16.62
C LYS A 10 -11.70 -6.31 18.15
N ASN A 11 -10.56 -6.71 18.70
CA ASN A 11 -10.35 -6.74 20.14
C ASN A 11 -10.21 -5.34 20.74
N VAL A 12 -9.70 -4.37 19.98
CA VAL A 12 -9.53 -2.98 20.42
C VAL A 12 -10.78 -2.14 20.07
N SER A 13 -11.32 -2.29 18.86
CA SER A 13 -12.48 -1.56 18.38
C SER A 13 -13.50 -2.50 17.75
N ARG A 14 -14.65 -2.65 18.42
CA ARG A 14 -15.73 -3.54 17.96
C ARG A 14 -16.73 -2.87 17.02
N ARG A 15 -16.81 -1.54 17.04
CA ARG A 15 -17.77 -0.71 16.28
C ARG A 15 -17.20 0.69 16.03
N GLY A 16 -17.85 1.43 15.14
CA GLY A 16 -17.41 2.77 14.74
C GLY A 16 -16.52 2.72 13.50
N SER A 17 -15.91 3.86 13.19
CA SER A 17 -15.08 4.03 12.00
C SER A 17 -13.60 4.02 12.36
N ILE A 18 -12.79 3.33 11.54
CA ILE A 18 -11.34 3.27 11.68
C ILE A 18 -10.65 3.72 10.40
N LEU A 19 -9.41 4.18 10.56
CA LEU A 19 -8.48 4.40 9.48
C LEU A 19 -7.40 3.33 9.56
N ILE A 20 -7.05 2.75 8.42
CA ILE A 20 -5.97 1.77 8.33
C ILE A 20 -4.95 2.24 7.32
N GLY A 21 -3.73 1.77 7.42
CA GLY A 21 -2.71 2.13 6.46
C GLY A 21 -1.43 1.39 6.71
N GLY A 22 -0.48 1.57 5.81
CA GLY A 22 0.83 0.98 5.96
C GLY A 22 1.77 1.39 4.85
N TRP A 23 3.06 1.23 5.14
CA TRP A 23 4.12 1.43 4.18
C TRP A 23 4.43 0.16 3.40
N SER A 24 4.73 0.30 2.11
CA SER A 24 5.19 -0.80 1.25
C SER A 24 4.21 -1.97 1.31
N PHE A 25 4.67 -3.17 1.66
CA PHE A 25 3.83 -4.35 1.88
C PHE A 25 2.69 -4.11 2.89
N GLY A 26 2.93 -3.31 3.93
CA GLY A 26 1.92 -2.97 4.93
C GLY A 26 0.67 -2.30 4.33
N GLY A 27 0.84 -1.50 3.27
CA GLY A 27 -0.29 -0.92 2.54
C GLY A 27 -1.08 -1.96 1.74
N ILE A 28 -0.40 -2.91 1.09
CA ILE A 28 -1.06 -4.06 0.43
C ILE A 28 -1.87 -4.85 1.46
N LEU A 29 -1.29 -5.08 2.63
CA LEU A 29 -1.95 -5.78 3.72
C LEU A 29 -3.16 -5.00 4.27
N ALA A 30 -3.07 -3.67 4.37
CA ALA A 30 -4.19 -2.81 4.75
C ALA A 30 -5.37 -2.97 3.79
N VAL A 31 -5.15 -3.02 2.47
CA VAL A 31 -6.22 -3.26 1.48
C VAL A 31 -6.94 -4.58 1.72
N HIS A 32 -6.20 -5.65 2.05
CA HIS A 32 -6.78 -6.94 2.41
C HIS A 32 -7.55 -6.91 3.73
N ILE A 33 -7.02 -6.23 4.75
CA ILE A 33 -7.71 -6.04 6.03
C ILE A 33 -9.04 -5.30 5.81
N ALA A 34 -9.04 -4.24 5.00
CA ALA A 34 -10.27 -3.51 4.67
C ALA A 34 -11.30 -4.41 3.99
N GLN A 35 -10.89 -5.30 3.09
CA GLN A 35 -11.83 -6.19 2.41
C GLN A 35 -12.53 -7.12 3.41
N ILE A 36 -11.75 -7.72 4.32
CA ILE A 36 -12.30 -8.63 5.34
C ILE A 36 -13.27 -7.86 6.25
N LEU A 37 -12.86 -6.70 6.76
CA LEU A 37 -13.71 -5.89 7.65
C LEU A 37 -14.99 -5.41 6.94
N ASN A 38 -14.90 -5.02 5.67
CA ASN A 38 -16.05 -4.57 4.89
C ASN A 38 -17.09 -5.69 4.65
N ASN A 39 -16.66 -6.95 4.68
CA ASN A 39 -17.54 -8.10 4.49
C ASN A 39 -18.09 -8.66 5.82
N GLU A 40 -17.70 -8.10 6.97
CA GLU A 40 -18.18 -8.52 8.29
C GLU A 40 -19.21 -7.53 8.86
N THR A 41 -20.39 -8.05 9.23
CA THR A 41 -21.48 -7.23 9.79
C THR A 41 -21.20 -6.69 11.20
N LYS A 42 -20.32 -7.36 11.96
CA LYS A 42 -19.94 -7.01 13.34
C LYS A 42 -18.47 -6.60 13.43
N ALA A 43 -18.06 -5.70 12.55
CA ALA A 43 -16.71 -5.14 12.48
C ALA A 43 -16.76 -3.60 12.41
N PRO A 44 -15.69 -2.90 12.83
CA PRO A 44 -15.57 -1.47 12.58
C PRO A 44 -15.53 -1.19 11.07
N ARG A 45 -16.16 -0.08 10.66
CA ARG A 45 -16.14 0.37 9.26
C ARG A 45 -14.79 1.00 8.94
N VAL A 46 -14.19 0.62 7.82
CA VAL A 46 -13.03 1.35 7.29
C VAL A 46 -13.52 2.63 6.64
N ALA A 47 -13.11 3.77 7.18
CA ALA A 47 -13.43 5.09 6.62
C ALA A 47 -12.40 5.55 5.58
N GLY A 48 -11.17 5.05 5.67
CA GLY A 48 -10.10 5.42 4.77
C GLY A 48 -8.87 4.53 4.88
N ILE A 49 -8.11 4.48 3.79
CA ILE A 49 -6.83 3.78 3.71
C ILE A 49 -5.70 4.76 3.37
N ILE A 50 -4.59 4.69 4.10
CA ILE A 50 -3.34 5.39 3.74
C ILE A 50 -2.33 4.37 3.23
N LEU A 51 -1.93 4.52 1.96
CA LEU A 51 -0.85 3.76 1.35
C LEU A 51 0.40 4.63 1.38
N ILE A 52 1.48 4.17 2.02
CA ILE A 52 2.76 4.90 2.03
C ILE A 52 3.73 4.14 1.14
N ASP A 53 4.05 4.71 -0.01
CA ASP A 53 4.94 4.13 -1.02
C ASP A 53 4.63 2.67 -1.37
N SER A 54 3.35 2.30 -1.35
CA SER A 54 2.88 0.97 -1.69
C SER A 54 2.61 0.88 -3.19
N VAL A 55 3.50 0.20 -3.90
CA VAL A 55 3.44 0.03 -5.35
C VAL A 55 2.40 -1.03 -5.74
N TYR A 56 1.62 -0.78 -6.81
CA TYR A 56 0.72 -1.80 -7.33
C TYR A 56 1.52 -2.93 -7.98
N PRO A 57 1.27 -4.20 -7.63
CA PRO A 57 2.14 -5.31 -8.00
C PRO A 57 1.85 -5.86 -9.42
N THR A 58 1.77 -4.99 -10.45
CA THR A 58 1.35 -5.35 -11.82
C THR A 58 2.15 -6.50 -12.42
N ARG A 59 3.49 -6.47 -12.35
CA ARG A 59 4.33 -7.50 -12.97
C ARG A 59 4.29 -8.84 -12.23
N LEU A 60 4.02 -8.80 -10.93
CA LEU A 60 3.91 -9.99 -10.08
C LEU A 60 2.59 -10.76 -10.28
N ARG A 61 1.55 -10.07 -10.75
CA ARG A 61 0.29 -10.69 -11.19
C ARG A 61 0.46 -11.51 -12.48
N HIS A 62 1.36 -11.11 -13.37
CA HIS A 62 1.56 -11.74 -14.68
C HIS A 62 2.63 -12.85 -14.68
N GLY A 63 3.10 -13.29 -13.51
CA GLY A 63 3.99 -14.44 -13.40
C GLY A 63 5.38 -14.24 -14.01
N LEU A 64 5.78 -13.01 -14.32
CA LEU A 64 7.16 -12.71 -14.69
C LEU A 64 8.02 -12.95 -13.46
N ASP A 65 8.87 -13.99 -13.53
CA ASP A 65 9.75 -14.37 -12.45
C ASP A 65 10.79 -13.28 -12.31
N MET A 66 10.59 -12.43 -11.31
CA MET A 66 11.52 -11.37 -11.03
C MET A 66 12.64 -12.00 -10.23
N ASP A 67 13.78 -12.19 -10.88
CA ASP A 67 15.02 -12.39 -10.19
C ASP A 67 15.33 -11.10 -9.42
N LEU A 68 14.73 -10.94 -8.23
CA LEU A 68 14.89 -9.81 -7.33
C LEU A 68 16.28 -9.86 -6.66
N GLN A 69 17.34 -10.08 -7.44
CA GLN A 69 18.68 -9.68 -7.04
C GLN A 69 18.70 -8.16 -7.12
N GLU A 70 18.35 -7.52 -6.01
CA GLU A 70 18.40 -6.08 -5.92
C GLU A 70 19.86 -5.62 -5.79
N ASN A 71 20.47 -5.22 -6.92
CA ASN A 71 21.80 -4.61 -6.98
C ASN A 71 21.74 -3.15 -6.50
N ILE A 72 21.27 -2.93 -5.27
CA ILE A 72 21.15 -1.59 -4.68
C ILE A 72 22.54 -1.16 -4.17
N VAL A 73 22.81 0.16 -4.16
CA VAL A 73 24.04 0.73 -3.60
C VAL A 73 24.29 0.25 -2.16
N ALA A 74 25.56 -0.06 -1.85
CA ALA A 74 25.99 -0.70 -0.60
C ALA A 74 25.49 -0.05 0.70
N GLY A 75 25.29 1.29 0.71
CA GLY A 75 24.74 2.01 1.88
C GLY A 75 23.31 1.60 2.24
N VAL A 76 22.45 1.32 1.24
CA VAL A 76 21.08 0.84 1.45
C VAL A 76 21.10 -0.67 1.79
N VAL A 77 22.02 -1.42 1.19
CA VAL A 77 22.19 -2.86 1.44
C VAL A 77 22.60 -3.14 2.89
N ALA A 78 23.44 -2.29 3.48
CA ALA A 78 23.84 -2.40 4.89
C ALA A 78 22.64 -2.31 5.84
N GLU A 79 21.64 -1.50 5.49
CA GLU A 79 20.41 -1.32 6.27
C GLU A 79 19.44 -2.51 6.17
N LEU A 80 19.50 -3.26 5.06
CA LEU A 80 18.68 -4.45 4.81
C LEU A 80 19.23 -5.75 5.41
N LYS A 81 20.51 -5.77 5.81
CA LYS A 81 21.23 -7.00 6.19
C LYS A 81 20.86 -7.58 7.56
N ASP A 82 20.22 -6.81 8.45
CA ASP A 82 20.09 -7.21 9.87
C ASP A 82 18.82 -7.99 10.26
N LYS A 83 17.95 -8.43 9.34
CA LYS A 83 16.71 -9.14 9.72
C LYS A 83 16.34 -10.31 8.80
N HIS A 84 16.09 -11.47 9.43
CA HIS A 84 15.51 -12.71 8.90
C HIS A 84 14.39 -12.57 7.83
N PRO A 85 14.05 -13.68 7.16
CA PRO A 85 14.41 -14.02 5.78
C PRO A 85 13.68 -13.11 4.78
N VAL A 86 14.42 -12.30 4.02
CA VAL A 86 13.91 -11.53 2.88
C VAL A 86 13.00 -12.38 1.98
N SER A 87 13.30 -13.68 1.82
CA SER A 87 12.48 -14.64 1.08
C SER A 87 11.07 -14.88 1.64
N LEU A 88 10.85 -14.81 2.96
CA LEU A 88 9.53 -14.98 3.58
C LEU A 88 8.69 -13.71 3.49
N VAL A 89 9.29 -12.54 3.72
CA VAL A 89 8.61 -11.25 3.48
C VAL A 89 8.23 -11.14 2.02
N ARG A 90 9.15 -11.51 1.12
CA ARG A 90 8.93 -11.59 -0.32
C ARG A 90 7.82 -12.56 -0.69
N SER A 91 7.87 -13.82 -0.27
CA SER A 91 6.83 -14.80 -0.62
C SER A 91 5.44 -14.39 -0.10
N THR A 92 5.39 -13.79 1.08
CA THR A 92 4.17 -13.22 1.64
C THR A 92 3.68 -12.05 0.79
N TYR A 93 4.55 -11.11 0.43
CA TYR A 93 4.22 -10.00 -0.48
C TYR A 93 3.63 -10.52 -1.80
N LEU A 94 4.30 -11.48 -2.45
CA LEU A 94 3.88 -12.09 -3.71
C LEU A 94 2.49 -12.74 -3.60
N ARG A 95 2.22 -13.48 -2.52
CA ARG A 95 0.92 -14.11 -2.30
C ARG A 95 -0.21 -13.06 -2.20
N TYR A 96 -0.01 -12.04 -1.39
CA TYR A 96 -0.99 -10.97 -1.19
C TYR A 96 -1.19 -10.12 -2.46
N ALA A 97 -0.12 -9.87 -3.22
CA ALA A 97 -0.14 -9.19 -4.50
C ALA A 97 -0.96 -9.93 -5.57
N ARG A 98 -0.76 -11.26 -5.68
CA ARG A 98 -1.52 -12.10 -6.62
C ARG A 98 -3.01 -12.15 -6.27
N GLN A 99 -3.34 -12.06 -4.99
CA GLN A 99 -4.71 -12.17 -4.47
C GLN A 99 -5.30 -10.82 -4.06
N LEU A 100 -4.90 -9.71 -4.71
CA LEU A 100 -5.50 -8.40 -4.38
C LEU A 100 -7.04 -8.45 -4.46
N PRO A 101 -7.74 -7.89 -3.45
CA PRO A 101 -9.19 -7.85 -3.38
C PRO A 101 -9.86 -7.39 -4.68
N SER A 102 -11.06 -7.88 -4.93
CA SER A 102 -12.00 -7.27 -5.88
C SER A 102 -13.18 -6.72 -5.08
N TRP A 103 -13.64 -5.53 -5.43
CA TRP A 103 -14.69 -4.80 -4.73
C TRP A 103 -16.06 -4.95 -5.41
N ASN A 104 -16.28 -6.11 -6.05
CA ASN A 104 -17.51 -6.38 -6.76
C ASN A 104 -18.71 -6.62 -5.83
N ASN A 105 -19.32 -5.54 -5.36
CA ASN A 105 -20.58 -5.58 -4.64
C ASN A 105 -21.76 -5.60 -5.65
N CYS A 106 -22.07 -6.77 -6.22
CA CYS A 106 -23.40 -7.00 -6.79
C CYS A 106 -24.09 -8.11 -6.00
N ALA A 107 -24.65 -7.74 -4.84
CA ALA A 107 -25.56 -8.60 -4.07
C ALA A 107 -27.04 -8.38 -4.43
N THR A 108 -27.39 -7.32 -5.19
CA THR A 108 -28.80 -6.90 -5.40
C THR A 108 -29.17 -6.48 -6.83
N GLY A 109 -28.43 -6.92 -7.86
CA GLY A 109 -28.92 -6.86 -9.26
C GLY A 109 -29.01 -5.48 -9.92
N ILE A 110 -28.54 -4.39 -9.30
CA ILE A 110 -28.41 -3.07 -9.95
C ILE A 110 -26.97 -2.61 -9.83
N CYS A 111 -26.14 -3.00 -10.79
CA CYS A 111 -24.75 -2.58 -10.86
C CYS A 111 -24.71 -1.21 -11.59
N ARG A 112 -24.53 -0.09 -10.86
CA ARG A 112 -24.14 1.18 -11.49
C ARG A 112 -22.68 1.07 -11.93
N ALA A 113 -22.41 1.35 -13.19
CA ALA A 113 -21.17 1.08 -13.90
C ALA A 113 -19.92 1.89 -13.46
N HIS A 114 -19.85 2.35 -12.21
CA HIS A 114 -18.65 2.96 -11.61
C HIS A 114 -18.45 2.34 -10.22
N MET A 115 -17.74 1.23 -10.17
CA MET A 115 -17.52 0.43 -8.97
C MET A 115 -16.41 1.08 -8.11
N SER A 116 -16.81 2.04 -7.28
CA SER A 116 -15.93 2.68 -6.30
C SER A 116 -15.84 1.84 -5.03
N VAL A 117 -14.65 1.81 -4.42
CA VAL A 117 -14.46 1.28 -3.07
C VAL A 117 -15.26 2.11 -2.06
N PRO A 118 -15.78 1.52 -0.96
CA PRO A 118 -16.66 2.22 0.00
C PRO A 118 -15.93 3.19 0.94
N PHE A 119 -14.65 3.44 0.69
CA PHE A 119 -13.74 4.27 1.48
C PHE A 119 -12.79 5.03 0.56
N SER A 120 -12.29 6.17 1.02
CA SER A 120 -11.27 6.92 0.28
C SER A 120 -9.88 6.30 0.50
N VAL A 121 -9.02 6.37 -0.51
CA VAL A 121 -7.63 5.89 -0.41
C VAL A 121 -6.68 7.04 -0.75
N THR A 122 -5.79 7.37 0.18
CA THR A 122 -4.72 8.34 -0.05
C THR A 122 -3.40 7.61 -0.23
N LEU A 123 -2.71 7.88 -1.34
CA LEU A 123 -1.35 7.42 -1.60
C LEU A 123 -0.35 8.52 -1.22
N ILE A 124 0.55 8.23 -0.29
CA ILE A 124 1.72 9.05 0.00
C ILE A 124 2.90 8.41 -0.75
N ARG A 125 3.42 9.04 -1.80
CA ARG A 125 4.50 8.51 -2.63
C ARG A 125 5.83 9.19 -2.35
N ALA A 126 6.89 8.40 -2.34
CA ALA A 126 8.26 8.90 -2.33
C ALA A 126 8.58 9.57 -3.69
N GLY A 127 9.26 10.71 -3.62
CA GLY A 127 9.56 11.55 -4.78
C GLY A 127 10.74 11.06 -5.63
N SER A 128 11.62 10.22 -5.09
CA SER A 128 12.84 9.76 -5.76
C SER A 128 12.87 8.23 -5.94
N ARG A 129 13.62 7.77 -6.94
CA ARG A 129 13.93 6.36 -7.15
C ARG A 129 15.02 5.89 -6.18
N ILE A 130 15.03 4.59 -5.90
CA ILE A 130 16.09 3.89 -5.19
C ILE A 130 17.35 3.91 -6.08
N PRO A 131 18.50 4.37 -5.55
CA PRO A 131 19.75 4.36 -6.29
C PRO A 131 20.24 2.92 -6.48
N MET A 132 20.49 2.54 -7.74
CA MET A 132 21.04 1.23 -8.12
C MET A 132 22.56 1.33 -8.29
N ALA A 133 23.29 0.24 -8.02
CA ALA A 133 24.73 0.17 -8.25
C ALA A 133 25.07 0.31 -9.74
N ASN A 134 24.23 -0.26 -10.61
CA ASN A 134 24.26 -0.06 -12.05
C ASN A 134 23.18 0.98 -12.45
N PRO A 135 23.54 2.14 -13.04
CA PRO A 135 22.57 3.15 -13.47
C PRO A 135 21.56 2.70 -14.54
N GLN A 136 21.84 1.60 -15.25
CA GLN A 136 20.92 1.02 -16.23
C GLN A 136 19.83 0.15 -15.59
N GLU A 137 19.99 -0.22 -14.32
CA GLU A 137 19.04 -1.04 -13.59
C GLU A 137 18.01 -0.16 -12.86
N THR A 138 16.88 -0.76 -12.51
CA THR A 138 15.83 -0.08 -11.75
C THR A 138 15.23 -1.08 -10.77
N SER A 139 15.18 -0.72 -9.48
CA SER A 139 14.49 -1.54 -8.47
C SER A 139 13.05 -1.79 -8.92
N PHE A 140 12.54 -2.96 -8.60
CA PHE A 140 11.17 -3.32 -8.94
C PHE A 140 10.12 -2.40 -8.32
N LEU A 141 10.45 -1.80 -7.17
CA LEU A 141 9.62 -0.81 -6.48
C LEU A 141 9.53 0.50 -7.27
N ASP A 142 10.39 0.70 -8.27
CA ASP A 142 10.42 1.91 -9.07
C ASP A 142 9.97 1.73 -10.52
N TRP A 143 9.59 0.52 -10.94
CA TRP A 143 9.13 0.28 -12.30
C TRP A 143 7.90 1.09 -12.69
N THR A 144 7.03 1.40 -11.72
CA THR A 144 5.85 2.25 -11.92
C THR A 144 6.04 3.63 -11.31
N ARG A 145 7.26 4.02 -10.91
CA ARG A 145 7.52 5.31 -10.25
C ARG A 145 7.12 6.50 -11.12
N SER A 146 7.21 6.38 -12.44
CA SER A 146 6.75 7.44 -13.36
C SER A 146 5.23 7.59 -13.42
N MET A 147 4.47 6.58 -12.97
CA MET A 147 3.01 6.61 -12.95
C MET A 147 2.52 7.35 -11.70
N PRO A 148 1.55 8.28 -11.80
CA PRO A 148 1.07 9.07 -10.66
C PRO A 148 0.64 8.24 -9.43
N HIS A 149 -0.01 7.11 -9.66
CA HIS A 149 -0.52 6.21 -8.63
C HIS A 149 0.37 4.97 -8.42
N LEU A 150 1.65 5.01 -8.78
CA LEU A 150 2.57 3.87 -8.62
C LEU A 150 2.03 2.55 -9.19
N GLY A 151 1.29 2.62 -10.30
CA GLY A 151 0.72 1.48 -11.00
C GLY A 151 -0.71 1.15 -10.62
N TRP A 152 -1.27 1.72 -9.54
CA TRP A 152 -2.65 1.49 -9.11
C TRP A 152 -3.70 1.96 -10.12
N GLU A 153 -3.30 2.69 -11.17
CA GLU A 153 -4.12 2.95 -12.36
C GLU A 153 -4.59 1.67 -13.05
N ASN A 154 -3.84 0.57 -12.90
CA ASN A 154 -4.19 -0.74 -13.44
C ASN A 154 -5.04 -1.56 -12.46
N TYR A 155 -5.57 -0.92 -11.42
CA TYR A 155 -6.50 -1.50 -10.47
C TYR A 155 -7.93 -0.96 -10.70
N GLN A 156 -8.89 -1.37 -9.87
CA GLN A 156 -10.31 -1.14 -10.11
C GLN A 156 -10.70 0.34 -9.99
N GLY A 157 -11.13 0.95 -11.10
CA GLY A 157 -11.70 2.30 -11.13
C GLY A 157 -10.79 3.37 -10.51
N ASP A 158 -11.41 4.35 -9.85
CA ASP A 158 -10.71 5.44 -9.16
C ASP A 158 -10.28 5.02 -7.74
N PHE A 159 -9.52 3.93 -7.64
CA PHE A 159 -9.14 3.36 -6.34
C PHE A 159 -8.34 4.37 -5.49
N ILE A 160 -7.39 5.08 -6.09
CA ILE A 160 -6.63 6.14 -5.41
C ILE A 160 -7.40 7.46 -5.54
N SER A 161 -7.87 7.97 -4.40
CA SER A 161 -8.66 9.21 -4.33
C SER A 161 -7.78 10.46 -4.22
N GLN A 162 -6.58 10.33 -3.69
CA GLN A 162 -5.65 11.44 -3.50
C GLN A 162 -4.21 10.93 -3.52
N VAL A 163 -3.31 11.72 -4.11
CA VAL A 163 -1.86 11.52 -4.03
C VAL A 163 -1.22 12.67 -3.26
N LEU A 164 -0.32 12.34 -2.36
CA LEU A 164 0.56 13.26 -1.65
C LEU A 164 2.00 12.84 -1.92
N GLU A 165 2.89 13.78 -2.18
CA GLU A 165 4.31 13.48 -2.37
C GLU A 165 5.11 13.79 -1.11
N THR A 166 6.22 13.09 -0.95
CA THR A 166 7.17 13.32 0.13
C THR A 166 8.60 13.04 -0.38
N PRO A 167 9.62 13.78 0.11
CA PRO A 167 11.00 13.58 -0.33
C PRO A 167 11.56 12.21 0.07
N GLY A 168 12.68 11.84 -0.55
CA GLY A 168 13.32 10.54 -0.37
C GLY A 168 12.85 9.49 -1.39
N ASN A 169 13.36 8.28 -1.21
CA ASN A 169 12.97 7.07 -1.95
C ASN A 169 12.24 6.09 -1.02
N HIS A 170 11.92 4.89 -1.51
CA HIS A 170 11.18 3.88 -0.76
C HIS A 170 11.75 3.58 0.63
N PHE A 171 13.07 3.53 0.77
CA PHE A 171 13.76 3.18 2.01
C PHE A 171 14.04 4.41 2.87
N SER A 172 14.37 5.54 2.25
CA SER A 172 14.74 6.76 2.97
C SER A 172 13.56 7.63 3.39
N ILE A 173 12.32 7.24 3.05
CA ILE A 173 11.10 8.06 3.28
C ILE A 173 10.90 8.42 4.77
N PHE A 174 11.37 7.57 5.68
CA PHE A 174 11.27 7.82 7.13
C PHE A 174 12.56 8.36 7.75
N ASP A 175 13.59 8.63 6.96
CA ASP A 175 14.85 9.15 7.46
C ASP A 175 14.67 10.55 8.04
N THR A 176 15.57 10.91 8.96
CA THR A 176 15.56 12.22 9.64
C THR A 176 15.32 13.42 8.71
N PRO A 177 15.96 13.52 7.52
CA PRO A 177 15.71 14.63 6.60
C PRO A 177 14.29 14.70 6.03
N ASN A 178 13.59 13.55 5.93
CA ASN A 178 12.28 13.44 5.28
C ASN A 178 11.12 13.37 6.30
N LEU A 179 11.43 13.10 7.57
CA LEU A 179 10.47 12.82 8.63
C LEU A 179 9.37 13.88 8.77
N LEU A 180 9.74 15.17 8.74
CA LEU A 180 8.76 16.26 8.87
C LEU A 180 7.79 16.29 7.68
N SER A 181 8.30 16.14 6.46
CA SER A 181 7.51 16.10 5.25
C SER A 181 6.58 14.89 5.24
N THR A 182 7.08 13.70 5.55
CA THR A 182 6.26 12.47 5.61
C THR A 182 5.19 12.57 6.70
N THR A 183 5.54 13.12 7.87
CA THR A 183 4.58 13.39 8.95
C THR A 183 3.49 14.36 8.48
N SER A 184 3.85 15.41 7.74
CA SER A 184 2.88 16.36 7.19
C SER A 184 1.93 15.67 6.21
N SER A 185 2.46 14.87 5.28
CA SER A 185 1.63 14.12 4.32
C SER A 185 0.66 13.16 5.01
N ILE A 186 1.10 12.46 6.07
CA ILE A 186 0.21 11.61 6.88
C ILE A 186 -0.89 12.47 7.53
N ARG A 187 -0.53 13.62 8.13
CA ARG A 187 -1.51 14.52 8.76
C ARG A 187 -2.55 15.02 7.76
N ASP A 188 -2.13 15.36 6.54
CA ASP A 188 -3.03 15.88 5.51
C ASP A 188 -3.94 14.79 4.94
N ALA A 189 -3.44 13.56 4.77
CA ALA A 189 -4.27 12.40 4.49
C ALA A 189 -5.33 12.19 5.58
N LEU A 190 -4.94 12.25 6.86
CA LEU A 190 -5.88 12.11 7.99
C LEU A 190 -6.96 13.19 8.02
N LYS A 191 -6.64 14.44 7.65
CA LYS A 191 -7.62 15.53 7.55
C LYS A 191 -8.65 15.27 6.45
N ALA A 192 -8.24 14.66 5.33
CA ALA A 192 -9.15 14.34 4.23
C ALA A 192 -10.27 13.39 4.69
N PHE A 193 -9.94 12.40 5.54
CA PHE A 193 -10.93 11.45 6.06
C PHE A 193 -11.86 12.03 7.13
N ARG A 194 -11.41 13.03 7.91
CA ARG A 194 -12.25 13.68 8.94
C ARG A 194 -13.46 14.43 8.39
N LYS A 195 -13.47 14.77 7.10
CA LYS A 195 -14.65 15.36 6.45
C LYS A 195 -15.76 14.35 6.16
N VAL A 196 -15.48 13.06 6.35
CA VAL A 196 -16.36 11.93 5.99
C VAL A 196 -16.76 11.10 7.23
N LEU A 197 -16.13 11.37 8.39
CA LEU A 197 -16.41 10.78 9.70
C LEU A 197 -17.43 11.60 10.48
#